data_AF-A0A8D8P153-F1
#
_entry.id   AF-A0A8D8P153-F1
#
_cell.length_a   1.000
_cell.length_b   1.000
_cell.length_c   1.000
_cell.angle_alpha   90.00
_cell.angle_beta   90.00
_cell.angle_gamma   90.00
#
_symmetry.space_group_name_H-M   'P 1'
#
loop_
_entity.id
_entity.type
_entity.pdbx_description
1 polymer ?
#
loop_
_entity_poly.entity_id
_entity_poly.type
_entity_poly.pdbx_seq_one_letter_code
_entity_poly.pdbx_strand_id
1 'polypeptide(L)'
;LSAVVFVGIIVSSHLWGFLADTQGRRKVIIPTLFLAFTSTVCSSFMTSFWWITAFRFMTGFLISGASAPVYAYLGEFHCHASRSRAIMGASFVVGVSCLFLPVVAFLVIDQSWTFTIPLVDIQYRPWRLFL
;
A
#
# COMPACT_ATOMS: atom_id res chain seq x y z
N LEU A 1 3.37 15.20 2.50
CA LEU A 1 3.21 14.06 1.57
C LEU A 1 2.24 13.00 2.13
N SER A 2 2.43 12.53 3.36
CA SER A 2 1.60 11.46 3.96
C SER A 2 0.11 11.76 4.04
N ALA A 3 -0.28 13.03 4.25
CA ALA A 3 -1.69 13.45 4.27
C ALA A 3 -2.44 13.08 2.98
N VAL A 4 -1.78 13.18 1.82
CA VAL A 4 -2.40 12.92 0.51
C VAL A 4 -2.78 11.45 0.35
N VAL A 5 -2.03 10.54 0.96
CA VAL A 5 -2.37 9.11 1.00
C VAL A 5 -3.66 8.89 1.77
N PHE A 6 -3.81 9.55 2.94
CA PHE A 6 -5.03 9.47 3.74
C PHE A 6 -6.24 10.07 3.02
N VAL A 7 -6.07 11.19 2.31
CA VAL A 7 -7.15 11.75 1.47
C VAL A 7 -7.57 10.74 0.40
N GLY A 8 -6.62 10.09 -0.27
CA GLY A 8 -6.91 9.03 -1.23
C GLY A 8 -7.73 7.89 -0.62
N ILE A 9 -7.33 7.42 0.56
CA ILE A 9 -8.04 6.35 1.30
C ILE A 9 -9.47 6.77 1.64
N ILE A 10 -9.66 7.98 2.20
CA ILE A 10 -10.97 8.46 2.64
C ILE A 10 -11.93 8.56 1.45
N VAL A 11 -11.48 9.18 0.36
CA VAL A 11 -12.30 9.39 -0.84
C VAL A 11 -12.72 8.06 -1.48
N SER A 12 -11.83 7.07 -1.51
CA SER A 12 -12.10 5.81 -2.20
C SER A 12 -12.73 4.72 -1.34
N SER A 13 -12.75 4.89 -0.01
CA SER A 13 -13.25 3.89 0.95
C SER A 13 -14.67 3.38 0.64
N HIS A 14 -15.59 4.29 0.33
CA HIS A 14 -16.98 3.97 0.02
C HIS A 14 -17.11 3.25 -1.33
N LEU A 15 -16.36 3.71 -2.34
CA LEU A 15 -16.36 3.15 -3.68
C LEU A 15 -15.92 1.68 -3.65
N TRP A 16 -14.79 1.39 -3.02
CA TRP A 16 -14.27 0.03 -2.99
C TRP A 16 -15.06 -0.90 -2.08
N GLY A 17 -15.64 -0.41 -0.99
CA GLY A 17 -16.58 -1.18 -0.19
C GLY A 17 -17.75 -1.68 -1.03
N PHE A 18 -18.40 -0.77 -1.76
CA PHE A 18 -19.50 -1.11 -2.67
C PHE A 18 -19.06 -2.08 -3.78
N LEU A 19 -17.90 -1.84 -4.41
CA LEU A 19 -17.39 -2.74 -5.45
C LEU A 19 -17.08 -4.14 -4.91
N ALA A 20 -16.51 -4.24 -3.71
CA ALA A 20 -16.13 -5.52 -3.11
C ALA A 20 -17.36 -6.38 -2.77
N ASP A 21 -18.45 -5.75 -2.32
CA ASP A 21 -19.67 -6.45 -1.97
C ASP A 21 -20.51 -6.82 -3.21
N THR A 22 -20.44 -6.04 -4.31
CA THR A 22 -21.23 -6.29 -5.52
C THR A 22 -20.53 -7.15 -6.57
N GLN A 23 -19.25 -6.92 -6.84
CA GLN A 23 -18.48 -7.62 -7.88
C GLN A 23 -17.70 -8.82 -7.34
N GLY A 24 -17.65 -8.97 -6.01
CA GLY A 24 -16.94 -10.02 -5.31
C GLY A 24 -15.56 -9.59 -4.81
N ARG A 25 -15.27 -9.90 -3.54
CA ARG A 25 -14.08 -9.42 -2.81
C ARG A 25 -12.76 -9.73 -3.51
N ARG A 26 -12.54 -10.98 -3.94
CA ARG A 26 -11.29 -11.39 -4.59
C ARG A 26 -10.99 -10.60 -5.88
N LYS A 27 -12.03 -10.31 -6.67
CA LYS A 27 -11.90 -9.55 -7.93
C LYS A 27 -11.54 -8.09 -7.70
N VAL A 28 -11.77 -7.55 -6.50
CA VAL A 28 -11.37 -6.20 -6.12
C VAL A 28 -10.00 -6.19 -5.46
N ILE A 29 -9.72 -7.12 -4.54
CA ILE A 29 -8.46 -7.19 -3.78
C ILE A 29 -7.24 -7.35 -4.70
N ILE A 30 -7.28 -8.32 -5.63
CA ILE A 30 -6.11 -8.63 -6.46
C ILE A 30 -5.67 -7.44 -7.35
N PRO A 31 -6.54 -6.84 -8.18
CA PRO A 31 -6.12 -5.75 -9.04
C PRO A 31 -5.76 -4.48 -8.26
N THR A 32 -6.45 -4.17 -7.16
CA THR A 32 -6.14 -2.98 -6.35
C THR A 32 -4.77 -3.09 -5.70
N LEU A 33 -4.38 -4.26 -5.19
CA LEU A 33 -3.04 -4.50 -4.66
C LEU A 33 -1.96 -4.40 -5.74
N PHE A 34 -2.19 -5.01 -6.91
CA PHE A 34 -1.24 -4.93 -8.02
C PHE A 34 -1.04 -3.49 -8.48
N LEU A 35 -2.14 -2.75 -8.71
CA LEU A 35 -2.08 -1.36 -9.12
C LEU A 35 -1.45 -0.47 -8.04
N ALA A 36 -1.72 -0.71 -6.76
CA ALA A 36 -1.09 0.02 -5.66
C ALA A 36 0.43 -0.21 -5.64
N PHE A 37 0.86 -1.46 -5.85
CA PHE A 37 2.29 -1.80 -5.96
C PHE A 37 2.93 -1.08 -7.16
N THR A 38 2.34 -1.18 -8.35
CA THR A 38 2.88 -0.53 -9.55
C THR A 38 2.93 1.00 -9.38
N SER A 39 1.89 1.59 -8.78
CA SER A 39 1.85 3.03 -8.48
C SER A 39 2.95 3.44 -7.49
N THR A 40 3.22 2.62 -6.48
CA THR A 40 4.28 2.84 -5.49
C THR A 40 5.65 2.81 -6.16
N VAL A 41 5.90 1.79 -6.98
CA VAL A 41 7.14 1.64 -7.76
C VAL A 41 7.33 2.83 -8.72
N CYS A 42 6.30 3.20 -9.48
CA CYS A 42 6.34 4.38 -10.35
C CYS A 42 6.66 5.66 -9.57
N SER A 43 6.05 5.85 -8.38
CA SER A 43 6.29 7.01 -7.51
C SER A 43 7.76 7.14 -7.10
N SER A 44 8.50 6.04 -6.98
CA SER A 44 9.92 6.05 -6.60
C SER A 44 10.82 6.66 -7.68
N PHE A 45 10.45 6.42 -8.95
CA PHE A 45 11.17 6.96 -10.11
C PHE A 45 10.78 8.41 -10.46
N MET A 46 9.73 8.98 -9.86
CA MET A 46 9.31 10.35 -10.19
C MET A 46 10.23 11.39 -9.54
N THR A 47 10.72 12.36 -10.30
CA THR A 47 11.56 13.46 -9.78
C THR A 47 10.77 14.67 -9.32
N SER A 48 9.67 14.99 -10.02
CA SER A 48 8.83 16.14 -9.72
C SER A 48 7.94 15.89 -8.50
N PHE A 49 7.85 16.89 -7.62
CA PHE A 49 6.99 16.87 -6.44
C PHE A 49 5.52 16.61 -6.77
N TRP A 50 5.02 17.21 -7.86
CA TRP A 50 3.62 17.05 -8.29
C TRP A 50 3.32 15.61 -8.73
N TRP A 51 4.24 15.00 -9.48
CA TRP A 51 4.12 13.61 -9.91
C TRP A 51 4.19 12.64 -8.73
N ILE A 52 5.15 12.81 -7.82
CA ILE A 52 5.21 11.99 -6.59
C ILE A 52 3.89 12.11 -5.82
N THR A 53 3.36 13.32 -5.66
CA THR A 53 2.11 13.55 -4.93
C THR A 53 0.92 12.86 -5.59
N ALA A 54 0.81 12.93 -6.93
CA ALA A 54 -0.25 12.25 -7.68
C ALA A 54 -0.19 10.72 -7.55
N PHE A 55 0.99 10.11 -7.69
CA PHE A 55 1.15 8.67 -7.50
C PHE A 55 0.93 8.24 -6.03
N ARG A 56 1.29 9.07 -5.05
CA ARG A 56 0.99 8.82 -3.64
C ARG A 56 -0.51 8.87 -3.35
N PHE A 57 -1.23 9.84 -3.94
CA PHE A 57 -2.68 9.88 -3.90
C PHE A 57 -3.28 8.60 -4.49
N MET A 58 -2.84 8.20 -5.68
CA MET A 58 -3.33 7.01 -6.37
C MET A 58 -3.05 5.73 -5.57
N THR A 59 -1.87 5.63 -4.95
CA THR A 59 -1.52 4.53 -4.05
C THR A 59 -2.48 4.46 -2.86
N GLY A 60 -2.76 5.60 -2.22
CA GLY A 60 -3.75 5.69 -1.14
C GLY A 60 -5.17 5.34 -1.60
N PHE A 61 -5.55 5.81 -2.79
CA PHE A 61 -6.83 5.51 -3.41
C PHE A 61 -7.02 4.00 -3.64
N LEU A 62 -5.97 3.30 -4.07
CA LEU A 62 -6.00 1.87 -4.40
C LEU A 62 -5.86 0.97 -3.17
N ILE A 63 -5.04 1.33 -2.18
CA ILE A 63 -4.75 0.46 -1.03
C ILE A 63 -5.98 0.24 -0.13
N SER A 64 -6.88 1.23 -0.08
CA SER A 64 -8.14 1.11 0.66
C SER A 64 -9.06 0.01 0.07
N GLY A 65 -8.91 -0.29 -1.22
CA GLY A 65 -9.70 -1.33 -1.90
C GLY A 65 -9.36 -2.75 -1.48
N ALA A 66 -8.19 -2.96 -0.89
CA ALA A 66 -7.80 -4.22 -0.30
C ALA A 66 -7.93 -4.23 1.22
N SER A 67 -7.72 -3.10 1.90
CA SER A 67 -7.53 -3.06 3.35
C SER A 67 -8.72 -3.56 4.18
N ALA A 68 -9.96 -3.18 3.81
CA ALA A 68 -11.16 -3.65 4.51
C ALA A 68 -11.65 -5.03 3.98
N PRO A 69 -11.73 -5.25 2.64
CA PRO A 69 -12.24 -6.51 2.11
C PRO A 69 -11.39 -7.75 2.45
N VAL A 70 -10.08 -7.60 2.72
CA VAL A 70 -9.20 -8.74 3.06
C VAL A 70 -9.65 -9.48 4.32
N TYR A 71 -10.07 -8.75 5.36
CA TYR A 71 -10.48 -9.36 6.63
C TYR A 71 -11.82 -10.07 6.50
N ALA A 72 -12.73 -9.49 5.71
CA ALA A 72 -14.01 -10.11 5.41
C ALA A 72 -13.82 -11.37 4.54
N TYR A 73 -12.96 -11.29 3.51
CA TYR A 73 -12.61 -12.43 2.66
C TYR A 73 -11.97 -13.56 3.47
N LEU A 74 -11.04 -13.26 4.38
CA LEU A 74 -10.45 -14.27 5.27
C LEU A 74 -11.50 -14.94 6.16
N GLY A 75 -12.49 -14.17 6.62
CA GLY A 75 -13.58 -14.66 7.44
C GLY A 75 -14.54 -15.60 6.70
N GLU A 76 -14.66 -15.50 5.37
CA GLU A 76 -15.51 -16.37 4.55
C GLU A 76 -14.99 -17.82 4.47
N PHE A 77 -13.68 -18.03 4.64
CA PHE A 77 -13.07 -19.37 4.62
C PHE A 77 -13.08 -20.11 5.96
N HIS A 78 -13.57 -19.47 7.03
CA HIS A 78 -13.50 -20.00 8.39
C HIS A 78 -14.88 -20.14 9.01
N CYS A 79 -15.15 -21.28 9.67
CA CYS A 79 -16.35 -21.45 10.47
C CYS A 79 -16.39 -20.44 11.64
N HIS A 80 -17.59 -20.12 12.13
CA HIS A 80 -17.84 -19.10 13.15
C HIS A 80 -16.93 -19.21 14.40
N ALA A 81 -16.62 -20.44 14.84
CA ALA A 81 -15.74 -20.70 15.99
C ALA A 81 -14.23 -20.46 15.76
N SER A 82 -13.79 -20.38 14.49
CA SER A 82 -12.38 -20.17 14.11
C SER A 82 -12.13 -18.81 13.46
N ARG A 83 -13.18 -18.15 12.95
CA ARG A 83 -13.11 -16.86 12.26
C ARG A 83 -12.43 -15.77 13.09
N SER A 84 -12.80 -15.64 14.37
CA SER A 84 -12.20 -14.61 15.24
C SER A 84 -10.69 -14.81 15.40
N ARG A 85 -10.24 -16.07 15.59
CA ARG A 85 -8.81 -16.41 15.69
C ARG A 85 -8.05 -16.14 14.39
N ALA A 86 -8.64 -16.45 13.25
CA ALA A 86 -8.04 -16.18 11.95
C ALA A 86 -7.88 -14.67 11.69
N ILE A 87 -8.91 -13.88 11.98
CA ILE A 87 -8.86 -12.42 11.85
C ILE A 87 -7.82 -11.82 12.81
N MET A 88 -7.78 -12.28 14.06
CA MET A 88 -6.74 -11.89 15.02
C MET A 88 -5.33 -12.20 14.52
N GLY A 89 -5.13 -13.39 13.93
CA GLY A 89 -3.85 -13.77 13.32
C GLY A 89 -3.45 -12.81 12.20
N ALA A 90 -4.37 -12.44 11.31
CA ALA A 90 -4.11 -11.45 10.26
C ALA A 90 -3.78 -10.06 10.83
N SER A 91 -4.52 -9.60 11.86
CA SER A 91 -4.22 -8.34 12.54
C SER A 91 -2.86 -8.35 13.23
N PHE A 92 -2.45 -9.49 13.80
CA PHE A 92 -1.12 -9.65 14.38
C PHE A 92 -0.02 -9.51 13.33
N VAL A 93 -0.18 -10.14 12.15
CA VAL A 93 0.76 -9.99 11.03
C VAL A 93 0.91 -8.53 10.60
N VAL A 94 -0.19 -7.77 10.55
CA VAL A 94 -0.15 -6.33 10.26
C VAL A 94 0.59 -5.57 11.37
N GLY A 95 0.35 -5.89 12.64
CA GLY A 95 1.08 -5.30 13.76
C GLY A 95 2.59 -5.54 13.69
N VAL A 96 3.00 -6.78 13.39
CA VAL A 96 4.42 -7.12 13.19
C VAL A 96 5.00 -6.37 11.99
N SER A 97 4.25 -6.25 10.89
CA SER A 97 4.66 -5.47 9.71
C SER A 97 4.91 -3.99 10.06
N CYS A 98 4.07 -3.39 10.91
CA CYS A 98 4.25 -2.02 11.39
C CYS A 98 5.50 -1.83 12.24
N LEU A 99 5.98 -2.87 12.95
CA LEU A 99 7.24 -2.84 13.70
C LEU A 99 8.44 -3.06 12.78
N PHE A 100 8.28 -3.90 11.75
CA PHE A 100 9.35 -4.22 10.81
C PHE A 100 9.68 -3.04 9.87
N LEU A 101 8.67 -2.30 9.42
CA LEU A 101 8.83 -1.13 8.54
C LEU A 101 9.84 -0.07 9.05
N PRO A 102 9.75 0.46 10.29
CA PRO A 102 10.70 1.44 10.79
C PRO A 102 12.11 0.87 10.99
N VAL A 103 12.25 -0.44 11.27
CA VAL A 103 13.56 -1.09 11.34
C VAL A 103 14.23 -1.09 9.97
N VAL A 104 13.49 -1.44 8.92
CA VAL A 104 13.98 -1.36 7.53
C VAL A 104 14.27 0.10 7.15
N ALA A 105 13.40 1.04 7.54
CA ALA A 105 13.61 2.47 7.29
C ALA A 105 14.94 2.95 7.88
N PHE A 106 15.23 2.59 9.12
CA PHE A 106 16.46 2.96 9.81
C PHE A 106 17.71 2.44 9.08
N LEU A 107 17.68 1.19 8.61
CA LEU A 107 18.80 0.58 7.88
C LEU A 107 19.03 1.20 6.49
N VAL A 108 17.96 1.62 5.82
CA VAL A 108 17.99 2.09 4.43
C VAL A 108 18.25 3.60 4.32
N ILE A 109 17.73 4.42 5.24
CA ILE A 109 17.77 5.89 5.13
C ILE A 109 19.18 6.45 5.37
N ASP A 110 19.99 5.83 6.22
CA ASP A 110 21.34 6.31 6.57
C ASP A 110 22.43 5.95 5.53
N GLN A 111 22.04 5.25 4.46
CA GLN A 111 22.98 4.92 3.39
C GLN A 111 23.31 6.17 2.56
N SER A 112 24.58 6.35 2.19
CA SER A 112 25.06 7.51 1.43
C SER A 112 25.08 7.31 -0.09
N TRP A 113 24.54 6.19 -0.59
CA TRP A 113 24.68 5.80 -1.99
C TRP A 113 23.80 6.67 -2.90
N THR A 114 24.42 7.26 -3.91
CA THR A 114 23.74 8.01 -4.97
C THR A 114 23.93 7.28 -6.30
N PHE A 115 22.89 6.60 -6.77
CA PHE A 115 22.90 5.99 -8.10
C PHE A 115 22.42 7.01 -9.13
N THR A 116 23.31 7.44 -10.02
CA THR A 116 22.96 8.26 -11.17
C THR A 116 22.53 7.32 -12.30
N ILE A 117 21.23 7.27 -12.62
CA ILE A 117 20.73 6.46 -13.74
C ILE A 117 20.79 7.36 -14.99
N PRO A 118 21.75 7.16 -15.91
CA PRO A 118 22.00 8.07 -17.03
C PRO A 118 20.87 8.11 -18.07
N LEU A 119 19.91 7.18 -18.02
CA LEU A 119 18.75 7.15 -18.92
C LEU A 119 17.64 8.15 -18.53
N VAL A 120 17.61 8.64 -17.29
CA VAL A 120 16.48 9.48 -16.79
C VAL A 120 16.99 10.74 -16.06
N ASP A 121 18.31 10.97 -16.01
CA ASP A 121 18.95 12.09 -15.28
C ASP A 121 18.46 12.23 -13.82
N ILE A 122 18.27 11.08 -13.16
CA ILE A 122 17.81 11.02 -11.76
C ILE A 122 18.98 10.64 -10.86
N GLN A 123 19.22 11.46 -9.84
CA GLN A 123 19.98 11.04 -8.66
C GLN A 123 19.08 10.21 -7.75
N TYR A 124 19.20 8.90 -7.84
CA TYR A 124 18.43 7.97 -7.04
C TYR A 124 19.05 7.89 -5.63
N ARG A 125 18.32 8.46 -4.65
CA ARG A 125 18.71 8.50 -3.24
C ARG A 125 17.97 7.41 -2.45
N PRO A 126 18.52 6.91 -1.32
CA PRO A 126 17.95 5.76 -0.60
C PRO A 126 16.53 5.96 -0.06
N TRP A 127 16.14 7.20 0.26
CA TRP A 127 14.75 7.51 0.65
C TRP A 127 13.73 7.28 -0.46
N ARG A 128 14.14 7.30 -1.74
CA ARG A 128 13.26 6.97 -2.87
C ARG A 128 12.99 5.48 -2.94
N LEU A 129 13.95 4.65 -2.54
CA LEU A 129 13.78 3.21 -2.44
C LEU A 129 12.83 2.81 -1.30
N PHE A 130 12.78 3.62 -0.24
CA PHE A 130 11.89 3.41 0.90
C PHE A 130 10.44 3.89 0.67
N LEU A 131 10.20 4.72 -0.35
CA LEU A 131 8.86 5.21 -0.71
C LEU A 131 7.95 4.07 -1.18
#